data_AF-A0A972ENA5-F1
#
_entry.id   AF-A0A972ENA5-F1
#
_cell.length_a   1.000
_cell.length_b   1.000
_cell.length_c   1.000
_cell.angle_alpha   90.00
_cell.angle_beta   90.00
_cell.angle_gamma   90.00
#
_symmetry.space_group_name_H-M   'P 1'
#
loop_
_entity.id
_entity.type
_entity.pdbx_description
1 polymer ?
#
loop_
_entity_poly.entity_id
_entity_poly.type
_entity_poly.pdbx_seq_one_letter_code
_entity_poly.pdbx_strand_id
1 'polypeptide(L)'
;MTSDKGIFIKNIYYMLAYAFKVLKQSNYDEVAAEKFDKIQDLFAAILSKGIAQQLKQGLHREYISRHDTLSVMRGKIDMPETIRKRIERKQKISCEYDELSENNLLNQILKTAMYYLIKDKSVANERKHSLNKLFVFFGEVSLIKPYDIQWNNMNYRRNNKTYEMLINICHLLFDGMLQTTNKGLYQLTSFSEENMASLYEKFILEYYREHHSDLTEVKAAKIKWDLVGENDEAMLRFLPDMQTDTTLRYGDKI
;
A
#
# COMPACT_ATOMS: atom_id res chain seq x y z
N MET A 1 15.29 17.26 18.86
CA MET A 1 13.84 17.31 19.13
C MET A 1 13.15 17.52 17.80
N THR A 2 12.19 16.66 17.47
CA THR A 2 11.85 16.31 16.08
C THR A 2 10.38 16.54 15.83
N SER A 3 10.02 17.83 15.80
CA SER A 3 8.68 18.29 15.52
C SER A 3 8.52 18.52 14.03
N ASP A 4 7.70 17.71 13.36
CA ASP A 4 7.09 18.12 12.10
C ASP A 4 5.73 18.73 12.47
N LYS A 5 5.52 20.02 12.17
CA LYS A 5 4.28 20.77 12.48
C LYS A 5 3.78 20.71 13.94
N GLY A 6 4.65 20.42 14.93
CA GLY A 6 4.31 20.43 16.36
C GLY A 6 3.84 19.09 16.95
N ILE A 7 3.78 18.02 16.15
CA ILE A 7 3.45 16.65 16.62
C ILE A 7 4.73 15.82 16.68
N PHE A 8 4.91 15.06 17.77
CA PHE A 8 6.03 14.13 17.88
C PHE A 8 5.83 12.95 16.92
N ILE A 9 6.84 12.63 16.13
CA ILE A 9 6.80 11.52 15.16
C ILE A 9 6.54 10.18 15.86
N LYS A 10 6.96 10.05 17.12
CA LYS A 10 6.63 8.89 17.95
C LYS A 10 5.12 8.67 18.11
N ASN A 11 4.33 9.75 18.20
CA ASN A 11 2.88 9.66 18.29
C ASN A 11 2.28 9.14 16.97
N ILE A 12 2.86 9.55 15.84
CA ILE A 12 2.47 9.06 14.50
C ILE A 12 2.70 7.55 14.41
N TYR A 13 3.84 7.06 14.90
CA TYR A 13 4.07 5.61 15.00
C TYR A 13 3.01 4.91 15.85
N TYR A 14 2.64 5.46 17.02
CA TYR A 14 1.59 4.86 17.83
C TYR A 14 0.22 4.85 17.13
N MET A 15 -0.17 5.94 16.46
CA MET A 15 -1.41 5.98 15.68
C MET A 15 -1.41 4.92 14.58
N LEU A 16 -0.29 4.78 13.85
CA LEU A 16 -0.11 3.71 12.86
C LEU A 16 -0.19 2.33 13.51
N ALA A 17 0.35 2.14 14.71
CA ALA A 17 0.31 0.85 15.41
C ALA A 17 -1.10 0.42 15.81
N TYR A 18 -1.97 1.36 16.15
CA TYR A 18 -3.40 1.09 16.34
C TYR A 18 -4.13 0.86 15.01
N ALA A 19 -3.87 1.69 13.99
CA ALA A 19 -4.49 1.55 12.68
C ALA A 19 -4.09 0.25 11.95
N PHE A 20 -2.87 -0.24 12.19
CA PHE A 20 -2.32 -1.45 11.63
C PHE A 20 -1.78 -2.36 12.75
N LYS A 21 -2.64 -3.27 13.23
CA LYS A 21 -2.33 -4.21 14.33
C LYS A 21 -1.03 -5.01 14.14
N VAL A 22 -0.56 -5.21 12.90
CA VAL A 22 0.72 -5.87 12.58
C VAL A 22 1.92 -5.15 13.20
N LEU A 23 1.86 -3.82 13.35
CA LEU A 23 2.94 -3.03 13.94
C LEU A 23 3.04 -3.18 15.47
N LYS A 24 2.07 -3.83 16.12
CA LYS A 24 2.15 -4.20 17.54
C LYS A 24 2.89 -5.52 17.78
N GLN A 25 3.33 -6.21 16.73
CA GLN A 25 4.10 -7.44 16.86
C GLN A 25 5.54 -7.14 17.31
N SER A 26 6.14 -8.08 18.05
CA SER A 26 7.47 -7.94 18.66
C SER A 26 8.59 -7.58 17.67
N ASN A 27 8.43 -7.91 16.39
CA ASN A 27 9.39 -7.55 15.33
C ASN A 27 9.58 -6.02 15.19
N TYR A 28 8.62 -5.22 15.62
CA TYR A 28 8.63 -3.76 15.50
C TYR A 28 9.03 -3.03 16.80
N ASP A 29 9.34 -3.74 17.89
CA ASP A 29 9.65 -3.13 19.20
C ASP A 29 10.83 -2.15 19.13
N GLU A 30 11.89 -2.48 18.38
CA GLU A 30 13.04 -1.58 18.21
C GLU A 30 12.63 -0.29 17.47
N VAL A 31 11.69 -0.38 16.51
CA VAL A 31 11.19 0.80 15.79
C VAL A 31 10.39 1.71 16.74
N ALA A 32 9.65 1.13 17.69
CA ALA A 32 8.91 1.89 18.70
C ALA A 32 9.84 2.63 19.69
N ALA A 33 11.03 2.08 19.93
CA ALA A 33 12.02 2.63 20.86
C ALA A 33 12.89 3.73 20.22
N GLU A 34 13.10 3.67 18.91
CA GLU A 34 13.91 4.63 18.17
C GLU A 34 13.30 6.05 18.14
N LYS A 35 14.18 7.06 18.08
CA LYS A 35 13.79 8.45 17.88
C LYS A 35 13.96 8.79 16.41
N PHE A 36 12.89 9.29 15.81
CA PHE A 36 12.87 9.70 14.41
C PHE A 36 12.87 11.21 14.27
N ASP A 37 13.69 11.71 13.35
CA ASP A 37 13.77 13.13 13.01
C ASP A 37 12.68 13.56 12.03
N LYS A 38 12.35 12.67 11.08
CA LYS A 38 11.39 12.92 10.01
C LYS A 38 10.52 11.70 9.75
N ILE A 39 9.33 11.90 9.20
CA ILE A 39 8.33 10.84 8.98
C ILE A 39 8.82 9.84 7.92
N GLN A 40 9.54 10.30 6.90
CA GLN A 40 10.13 9.45 5.87
C GLN A 40 11.14 8.46 6.48
N ASP A 41 11.84 8.91 7.51
CA ASP A 41 12.82 8.13 8.25
C ASP A 41 12.11 7.02 9.06
N LEU A 42 10.97 7.34 9.67
CA LEU A 42 10.07 6.35 10.30
C LEU A 42 9.55 5.33 9.26
N PHE A 43 9.05 5.78 8.11
CA PHE A 43 8.58 4.88 7.06
C PHE A 43 9.68 3.97 6.52
N ALA A 44 10.91 4.50 6.37
CA ALA A 44 12.06 3.69 5.99
C ALA A 44 12.37 2.60 7.02
N ALA A 45 12.25 2.89 8.33
CA ALA A 45 12.43 1.89 9.38
C ALA A 45 11.37 0.79 9.31
N ILE A 46 10.09 1.18 9.23
CA ILE A 46 8.96 0.24 9.18
C ILE A 46 9.03 -0.63 7.92
N LEU A 47 9.22 -0.01 6.75
CA LEU A 47 9.30 -0.71 5.47
C LEU A 47 10.53 -1.61 5.41
N SER A 48 11.69 -1.18 5.90
CA SER A 48 12.89 -2.03 5.93
C SER A 48 12.64 -3.32 6.72
N LYS A 49 12.01 -3.22 7.89
CA LYS A 49 11.69 -4.42 8.68
C LYS A 49 10.61 -5.28 8.04
N GLY A 50 9.52 -4.67 7.58
CA GLY A 50 8.41 -5.42 7.02
C GLY A 50 8.73 -6.06 5.66
N ILE A 51 9.52 -5.40 4.80
CA ILE A 51 10.02 -6.00 3.55
C ILE A 51 10.99 -7.13 3.85
N ALA A 52 11.88 -6.99 4.85
CA ALA A 52 12.75 -8.09 5.26
C ALA A 52 11.95 -9.31 5.77
N GLN A 53 10.87 -9.08 6.52
CA GLN A 53 9.97 -10.14 6.95
C GLN A 53 9.23 -10.77 5.76
N GLN A 54 8.76 -9.97 4.80
CA GLN A 54 8.10 -10.46 3.60
C GLN A 54 9.06 -11.30 2.74
N LEU A 55 10.32 -10.88 2.60
CA LEU A 55 11.34 -11.65 1.88
C LEU A 55 11.61 -13.01 2.53
N LYS A 56 11.60 -13.10 3.88
CA LYS A 56 11.72 -14.39 4.58
C LYS A 56 10.56 -15.34 4.28
N GLN A 57 9.37 -14.81 4.01
CA GLN A 57 8.19 -15.61 3.61
C GLN A 57 8.16 -15.90 2.11
N GLY A 58 8.92 -15.15 1.32
CA GLY A 58 8.94 -15.20 -0.14
C GLY A 58 8.15 -14.03 -0.76
N LEU A 59 8.63 -13.56 -1.90
CA LEU A 59 7.89 -12.59 -2.70
C LEU A 59 6.65 -13.26 -3.29
N HIS A 60 5.53 -12.54 -3.25
CA HIS A 60 4.31 -12.96 -3.93
C HIS A 60 4.60 -13.14 -5.43
N ARG A 61 4.09 -14.23 -6.00
CA ARG A 61 4.26 -14.59 -7.40
C ARG A 61 2.91 -14.81 -8.05
N GLU A 62 2.77 -14.37 -9.29
CA GLU A 62 1.54 -14.49 -10.06
C GLU A 62 1.84 -15.11 -11.43
N TYR A 63 0.88 -15.86 -11.95
CA TYR A 63 0.95 -16.40 -13.30
C TYR A 63 0.60 -15.29 -14.29
N ILE A 64 1.53 -15.01 -15.21
CA ILE A 64 1.34 -14.06 -16.30
C ILE A 64 1.29 -14.85 -17.60
N SER A 65 0.21 -14.71 -18.36
CA SER A 65 0.12 -15.31 -19.70
C SER A 65 1.13 -14.64 -20.63
N ARG A 66 1.96 -15.47 -21.25
CA ARG A 66 2.99 -15.08 -22.22
C ARG A 66 2.68 -15.72 -23.56
N HIS A 67 2.84 -14.93 -24.61
CA HIS A 67 2.82 -15.39 -25.99
C HIS A 67 4.22 -15.23 -26.58
N ASP A 68 4.88 -16.33 -26.91
CA ASP A 68 6.21 -16.32 -27.49
C ASP A 68 6.31 -17.26 -28.69
N THR A 69 7.20 -16.93 -29.62
CA THR A 69 7.55 -17.81 -30.74
C THR A 69 8.86 -18.54 -30.46
N LEU A 70 8.75 -19.81 -30.05
CA LEU A 70 9.86 -20.65 -29.60
C LEU A 70 10.19 -21.76 -30.62
N SER A 71 11.40 -22.29 -30.58
CA SER A 71 11.77 -23.47 -31.39
C SER A 71 11.30 -24.79 -30.76
N VAL A 72 10.86 -24.73 -29.50
CA VAL A 72 10.34 -25.86 -28.73
C VAL A 72 8.93 -25.56 -28.26
N MET A 73 8.14 -26.60 -28.03
CA MET A 73 6.77 -26.47 -27.53
C MET A 73 6.77 -26.19 -26.03
N ARG A 74 6.08 -25.12 -25.61
CA ARG A 74 5.87 -24.76 -24.19
C ARG A 74 4.41 -24.35 -24.00
N GLY A 75 3.67 -25.05 -23.15
CA GLY A 75 2.24 -24.76 -22.92
C GLY A 75 1.36 -25.07 -24.14
N LYS A 76 0.44 -24.16 -24.47
CA LYS A 76 -0.56 -24.31 -25.54
C LYS A 76 -0.01 -23.77 -26.86
N ILE A 77 -0.18 -24.51 -27.95
CA ILE A 77 0.23 -24.06 -29.28
C ILE A 77 -0.86 -23.15 -29.88
N ASP A 78 -0.44 -21.98 -30.35
CA ASP A 78 -1.25 -21.15 -31.25
C ASP A 78 -1.04 -21.65 -32.69
N MET A 79 -1.97 -22.49 -33.13
CA MET A 79 -1.93 -23.13 -34.46
C MET A 79 -1.99 -22.12 -35.61
N PRO A 80 -2.91 -21.14 -35.63
CA PRO A 80 -2.93 -20.08 -36.65
C PRO A 80 -1.58 -19.40 -36.86
N GLU A 81 -0.97 -18.88 -35.80
CA GLU A 81 0.31 -18.17 -35.90
C GLU A 81 1.46 -19.11 -36.25
N THR A 82 1.48 -20.33 -35.70
CA THR A 82 2.49 -21.34 -36.05
C THR A 82 2.44 -21.72 -37.53
N ILE A 83 1.25 -21.92 -38.10
CA ILE A 83 1.08 -22.21 -39.53
C ILE A 83 1.61 -21.04 -40.37
N ARG A 84 1.30 -19.80 -39.99
CA ARG A 84 1.81 -18.60 -40.66
C ARG A 84 3.34 -18.54 -40.64
N LYS A 85 3.99 -18.80 -39.50
CA LYS A 85 5.46 -18.86 -39.41
C LYS A 85 6.07 -19.98 -40.24
N ARG A 86 5.38 -21.12 -40.37
CA ARG A 86 5.82 -22.24 -41.22
C ARG A 86 5.75 -21.89 -42.71
N ILE A 87 4.72 -21.17 -43.15
CA ILE A 87 4.63 -20.57 -44.50
C ILE A 87 5.75 -19.53 -44.68
N GLU A 88 6.04 -18.77 -43.63
CA GLU A 88 7.25 -17.96 -43.32
C GLU A 88 8.60 -18.64 -43.65
N ARG A 89 8.62 -19.98 -43.81
CA ARG A 89 9.80 -20.86 -43.74
C ARG A 89 10.59 -20.72 -42.43
N LYS A 90 9.97 -20.22 -41.36
CA LYS A 90 10.56 -20.16 -40.03
C LYS A 90 10.18 -21.41 -39.24
N GLN A 91 11.18 -22.16 -38.77
CA GLN A 91 10.99 -23.34 -37.92
C GLN A 91 10.77 -22.93 -36.45
N LYS A 92 9.69 -22.20 -36.19
CA LYS A 92 9.29 -21.77 -34.85
C LYS A 92 7.80 -22.01 -34.64
N ILE A 93 7.43 -22.26 -33.40
CA ILE A 93 6.08 -22.53 -32.92
C ILE A 93 5.65 -21.33 -32.07
N SER A 94 4.48 -20.77 -32.37
CA SER A 94 3.86 -19.75 -31.50
C SER A 94 3.15 -20.46 -30.35
N CYS A 95 3.51 -20.12 -29.13
CA CYS A 95 3.03 -20.76 -27.91
C CYS A 95 2.49 -19.74 -26.92
N GLU A 96 1.40 -20.09 -26.27
CA GLU A 96 0.80 -19.42 -25.12
C GLU A 96 1.06 -20.26 -23.87
N TYR A 97 1.70 -19.67 -22.85
CA TYR A 97 1.95 -20.35 -21.59
C TYR A 97 1.97 -19.36 -20.43
N ASP A 98 1.62 -19.86 -19.25
CA ASP A 98 1.67 -19.08 -18.02
C ASP A 98 3.07 -19.16 -17.39
N GLU A 99 3.68 -18.00 -17.17
CA GLU A 99 4.96 -17.88 -16.49
C GLU A 99 4.75 -17.36 -15.07
N LEU A 100 5.33 -18.05 -14.09
CA LEU A 100 5.29 -17.62 -12.71
C LEU A 100 6.29 -16.48 -12.50
N SER A 101 5.77 -15.27 -12.27
CA SER A 101 6.56 -14.05 -12.18
C SER A 101 6.42 -13.38 -10.83
N GLU A 102 7.53 -12.82 -10.33
CA GLU A 102 7.56 -11.93 -9.15
C GLU A 102 7.19 -10.49 -9.52
N ASN A 103 7.15 -10.17 -10.82
CA ASN A 103 6.88 -8.81 -11.30
C ASN A 103 5.37 -8.49 -11.31
N ASN A 104 4.76 -8.48 -10.13
CA ASN A 104 3.39 -8.05 -9.90
C ASN A 104 3.32 -6.63 -9.30
N LEU A 105 2.13 -6.04 -9.33
CA LEU A 105 1.89 -4.68 -8.86
C LEU A 105 2.35 -4.46 -7.40
N LEU A 106 2.11 -5.43 -6.51
CA LEU A 106 2.49 -5.31 -5.09
C LEU A 106 4.01 -5.17 -4.93
N ASN A 107 4.78 -6.03 -5.58
CA ASN A 107 6.23 -5.99 -5.52
C ASN A 107 6.79 -4.75 -6.25
N GLN A 108 6.16 -4.31 -7.34
CA GLN A 108 6.52 -3.07 -8.03
C GLN A 108 6.35 -1.85 -7.12
N ILE A 109 5.25 -1.77 -6.36
CA ILE A 109 5.00 -0.70 -5.39
C ILE A 109 6.09 -0.67 -4.32
N LEU A 110 6.42 -1.82 -3.72
CA LEU A 110 7.49 -1.92 -2.72
C LEU A 110 8.83 -1.48 -3.30
N LYS A 111 9.18 -1.96 -4.50
CA LYS A 111 10.44 -1.58 -5.18
C LYS A 111 10.50 -0.08 -5.43
N THR A 112 9.41 0.50 -5.92
CA THR A 112 9.31 1.95 -6.14
C THR A 112 9.44 2.72 -4.84
N ALA A 113 8.80 2.27 -3.74
CA ALA A 113 8.86 2.96 -2.45
C ALA A 113 10.28 2.96 -1.88
N MET A 114 10.97 1.81 -1.95
CA MET A 114 12.38 1.72 -1.58
C MET A 114 13.26 2.67 -2.42
N TYR A 115 13.04 2.70 -3.74
CA TYR A 115 13.81 3.56 -4.65
C TYR A 115 13.71 5.04 -4.26
N TYR A 116 12.52 5.54 -3.94
CA TYR A 116 12.33 6.93 -3.52
C TYR A 116 12.93 7.22 -2.14
N LEU A 117 12.76 6.32 -1.16
CA LEU A 117 13.33 6.47 0.18
C LEU A 117 14.86 6.45 0.18
N ILE A 118 15.48 5.63 -0.68
CA ILE A 118 16.94 5.60 -0.83
C ILE A 118 17.48 6.93 -1.36
N LYS A 119 16.75 7.57 -2.28
CA LYS A 119 17.14 8.86 -2.89
C LYS A 119 16.87 10.06 -2.01
N ASP A 120 15.95 9.95 -1.06
CA ASP A 120 15.57 11.07 -0.21
C ASP A 120 16.68 11.46 0.77
N LYS A 121 16.95 12.75 0.91
CA LYS A 121 17.94 13.31 1.84
C LYS A 121 17.46 13.26 3.29
N SER A 122 16.15 13.11 3.52
CA SER A 122 15.54 13.07 4.85
C SER A 122 15.85 11.78 5.64
N VAL A 123 16.21 10.70 4.95
CA VAL A 123 16.40 9.37 5.52
C VAL A 123 17.86 9.15 5.95
N ALA A 124 18.04 8.60 7.14
CA ALA A 124 19.36 8.29 7.69
C ALA A 124 20.11 7.24 6.84
N ASN A 125 21.44 7.37 6.77
CA ASN A 125 22.28 6.49 5.94
C ASN A 125 22.21 5.01 6.34
N GLU A 126 22.06 4.70 7.63
CA GLU A 126 21.89 3.33 8.12
C GLU A 126 20.66 2.66 7.50
N ARG A 127 19.52 3.37 7.48
CA ARG A 127 18.28 2.88 6.87
C ARG A 127 18.36 2.78 5.37
N LYS A 128 19.01 3.73 4.70
CA LYS A 128 19.31 3.60 3.27
C LYS A 128 20.14 2.38 2.97
N HIS A 129 21.12 2.05 3.81
CA HIS A 129 21.93 0.86 3.64
C HIS A 129 21.11 -0.42 3.79
N SER A 130 20.24 -0.48 4.81
CA SER A 130 19.30 -1.60 4.99
C SER A 130 18.35 -1.75 3.81
N LEU A 131 17.76 -0.66 3.32
CA LEU A 131 16.90 -0.68 2.14
C LEU A 131 17.65 -1.09 0.87
N ASN A 132 18.89 -0.64 0.67
CA ASN A 132 19.70 -1.07 -0.49
C ASN A 132 19.99 -2.57 -0.48
N LYS A 133 20.24 -3.18 0.68
CA LYS A 133 20.38 -4.65 0.79
C LYS A 133 19.12 -5.36 0.34
N LEU A 134 17.95 -4.86 0.73
CA LEU A 134 16.66 -5.43 0.36
C LEU A 134 16.35 -5.20 -1.13
N PHE A 135 16.74 -4.04 -1.67
CA PHE A 135 16.51 -3.66 -3.07
C PHE A 135 17.10 -4.66 -4.08
N VAL A 136 18.23 -5.30 -3.75
CA VAL A 136 18.88 -6.31 -4.61
C VAL A 136 17.98 -7.51 -4.88
N PHE A 137 17.14 -7.91 -3.92
CA PHE A 137 16.23 -9.05 -4.09
C PHE A 137 15.08 -8.76 -5.07
N PHE A 138 14.83 -7.49 -5.41
CA PHE A 138 13.80 -7.09 -6.35
C PHE A 138 14.35 -6.91 -7.78
N GLY A 139 15.43 -7.61 -8.14
CA GLY A 139 16.10 -7.48 -9.45
C GLY A 139 15.15 -7.61 -10.65
N GLU A 140 14.33 -8.66 -10.65
CA GLU A 140 13.38 -9.00 -11.73
C GLU A 140 12.08 -8.17 -11.74
N VAL A 141 11.89 -7.31 -10.73
CA VAL A 141 10.67 -6.50 -10.58
C VAL A 141 10.85 -5.15 -11.27
N SER A 142 9.92 -4.71 -12.11
CA SER A 142 10.02 -3.40 -12.76
C SER A 142 9.68 -2.24 -11.80
N LEU A 143 10.19 -1.04 -12.10
CA LEU A 143 9.75 0.17 -11.40
C LEU A 143 8.47 0.69 -12.05
N ILE A 144 7.52 1.11 -11.22
CA ILE A 144 6.28 1.78 -11.64
C ILE A 144 6.31 3.24 -11.18
N LYS A 145 5.68 4.15 -11.93
CA LYS A 145 5.49 5.54 -11.49
C LYS A 145 4.33 5.62 -10.50
N PRO A 146 4.43 6.40 -9.42
CA PRO A 146 3.37 6.48 -8.42
C PRO A 146 1.98 6.88 -8.96
N TYR A 147 1.94 7.75 -9.98
CA TYR A 147 0.69 8.21 -10.61
C TYR A 147 -0.06 7.11 -11.39
N ASP A 148 0.63 6.04 -11.79
CA ASP A 148 0.02 4.96 -12.58
C ASP A 148 -0.65 3.90 -11.67
N ILE A 149 -0.51 4.04 -10.35
CA ILE A 149 -1.02 3.07 -9.38
C ILE A 149 -2.51 3.32 -9.13
N GLN A 150 -3.34 2.35 -9.47
CA GLN A 150 -4.77 2.36 -9.17
C GLN A 150 -5.06 1.71 -7.81
N TRP A 151 -4.98 2.51 -6.74
CA TRP A 151 -5.19 2.06 -5.36
C TRP A 151 -6.57 1.43 -5.11
N ASN A 152 -7.62 1.96 -5.75
CA ASN A 152 -9.00 1.46 -5.61
C ASN A 152 -9.21 0.03 -6.14
N ASN A 153 -8.34 -0.45 -7.04
CA ASN A 153 -8.48 -1.77 -7.66
C ASN A 153 -7.66 -2.85 -6.92
N MET A 154 -7.02 -2.52 -5.80
CA MET A 154 -6.22 -3.45 -5.04
C MET A 154 -7.08 -4.40 -4.22
N ASN A 155 -6.96 -5.70 -4.50
CA ASN A 155 -7.69 -6.74 -3.80
C ASN A 155 -6.73 -7.60 -2.96
N TYR A 156 -6.91 -7.55 -1.64
CA TYR A 156 -6.17 -8.38 -0.70
C TYR A 156 -6.90 -9.71 -0.48
N ARG A 157 -6.30 -10.79 -0.98
CA ARG A 157 -6.70 -12.18 -0.75
C ARG A 157 -5.86 -12.80 0.36
N ARG A 158 -6.25 -13.99 0.82
CA ARG A 158 -5.51 -14.74 1.86
C ARG A 158 -4.01 -14.89 1.55
N ASN A 159 -3.65 -15.01 0.27
CA ASN A 159 -2.28 -15.25 -0.17
C ASN A 159 -1.39 -14.00 -0.15
N ASN A 160 -1.96 -12.79 -0.26
CA ASN A 160 -1.22 -11.53 -0.30
C ASN A 160 -1.58 -10.59 0.87
N LYS A 161 -2.35 -11.07 1.86
CA LYS A 161 -2.77 -10.27 3.02
C LYS A 161 -1.59 -9.72 3.83
N THR A 162 -0.45 -10.39 3.82
CA THR A 162 0.78 -9.92 4.48
C THR A 162 1.29 -8.60 3.90
N TYR A 163 0.99 -8.31 2.63
CA TYR A 163 1.36 -7.07 1.96
C TYR A 163 0.46 -5.89 2.35
N GLU A 164 -0.75 -6.12 2.86
CA GLU A 164 -1.75 -5.07 3.10
C GLU A 164 -1.20 -3.91 3.93
N MET A 165 -0.49 -4.20 5.02
CA MET A 165 0.11 -3.15 5.84
C MET A 165 1.22 -2.40 5.10
N LEU A 166 2.11 -3.12 4.40
CA LEU A 166 3.22 -2.51 3.66
C LEU A 166 2.72 -1.60 2.54
N ILE A 167 1.72 -2.05 1.78
CA ILE A 167 1.16 -1.32 0.66
C ILE A 167 0.40 -0.09 1.16
N ASN A 168 -0.31 -0.17 2.28
CA ASN A 168 -0.95 1.01 2.89
C ASN A 168 0.08 2.04 3.37
N ILE A 169 1.23 1.62 3.88
CA ILE A 169 2.32 2.55 4.21
C ILE A 169 2.90 3.17 2.94
N CYS A 170 3.07 2.39 1.87
CA CYS A 170 3.48 2.92 0.57
C CYS A 170 2.46 3.91 -0.01
N HIS A 171 1.15 3.67 0.17
CA HIS A 171 0.09 4.61 -0.21
C HIS A 171 0.28 5.96 0.49
N LEU A 172 0.39 5.94 1.83
CA LEU A 172 0.64 7.13 2.64
C LEU A 172 1.92 7.86 2.23
N LEU A 173 2.98 7.11 1.89
CA LEU A 173 4.24 7.64 1.39
C LEU A 173 4.05 8.36 0.05
N PHE A 174 3.36 7.74 -0.91
CA PHE A 174 3.18 8.27 -2.25
C PHE A 174 2.18 9.41 -2.32
N ASP A 175 1.08 9.37 -1.57
CA ASP A 175 0.14 10.49 -1.50
C ASP A 175 0.81 11.76 -1.00
N GLY A 176 1.71 11.63 -0.02
CA GLY A 176 2.56 12.74 0.43
C GLY A 176 3.51 13.28 -0.66
N MET A 177 3.83 12.49 -1.69
CA MET A 177 4.65 12.92 -2.84
C MET A 177 3.82 13.57 -3.95
N LEU A 178 2.62 13.07 -4.20
CA LEU A 178 1.75 13.52 -5.32
C LEU A 178 1.32 14.99 -5.16
N GLN A 179 1.33 15.52 -3.94
CA GLN A 179 1.03 16.93 -3.63
C GLN A 179 2.16 17.90 -4.02
N THR A 180 3.29 17.42 -4.58
CA THR A 180 4.40 18.28 -5.00
C THR A 180 4.23 18.81 -6.43
N THR A 181 4.07 20.12 -6.57
CA THR A 181 3.89 20.84 -7.84
C THR A 181 5.19 21.14 -8.61
N ASN A 182 6.37 20.80 -8.06
CA ASN A 182 7.65 21.14 -8.68
C ASN A 182 8.27 19.96 -9.45
N LYS A 183 8.16 20.02 -10.77
CA LYS A 183 8.80 19.13 -11.74
C LYS A 183 10.32 19.03 -11.48
N GLY A 184 10.79 17.89 -10.97
CA GLY A 184 12.18 17.45 -11.16
C GLY A 184 12.92 16.97 -9.92
N LEU A 185 12.47 17.33 -8.72
CA LEU A 185 13.00 16.79 -7.47
C LEU A 185 11.81 16.30 -6.64
N TYR A 186 11.54 14.99 -6.72
CA TYR A 186 10.61 14.31 -5.82
C TYR A 186 11.14 14.39 -4.39
N GLN A 187 10.96 15.54 -3.74
CA GLN A 187 11.15 15.68 -2.31
C GLN A 187 9.89 15.14 -1.66
N LEU A 188 10.04 14.10 -0.83
CA LEU A 188 8.98 13.66 0.05
C LEU A 188 8.68 14.83 1.00
N THR A 189 7.60 15.56 0.76
CA THR A 189 7.14 16.61 1.67
C THR A 189 6.60 16.01 2.97
N SER A 190 6.42 16.87 3.97
CA SER A 190 5.73 16.58 5.22
C SER A 190 4.38 15.89 4.96
N PHE A 191 4.00 14.99 5.86
CA PHE A 191 2.73 14.27 5.84
C PHE A 191 1.55 15.25 5.67
N SER A 192 0.66 14.98 4.71
CA SER A 192 -0.46 15.89 4.42
C SER A 192 -1.44 15.94 5.59
N GLU A 193 -2.10 17.08 5.77
CA GLU A 193 -3.08 17.25 6.86
C GLU A 193 -4.29 16.33 6.69
N GLU A 194 -4.70 16.06 5.44
CA GLU A 194 -5.76 15.10 5.11
C GLU A 194 -5.38 13.67 5.52
N ASN A 195 -4.15 13.23 5.20
CA ASN A 195 -3.67 11.91 5.60
C ASN A 195 -3.54 11.79 7.12
N MET A 196 -3.20 12.89 7.79
CA MET A 196 -3.14 12.97 9.25
C MET A 196 -4.52 12.89 9.88
N ALA A 197 -5.52 13.59 9.33
CA ALA A 197 -6.90 13.52 9.78
C ALA A 197 -7.45 12.10 9.63
N SER A 198 -7.30 11.50 8.45
CA SER A 198 -7.76 10.13 8.20
C SER A 198 -7.06 9.09 9.09
N LEU A 199 -5.75 9.23 9.31
CA LEU A 199 -5.01 8.37 10.25
C LEU A 199 -5.53 8.54 11.68
N TYR A 200 -5.81 9.77 12.10
CA TYR A 200 -6.32 10.08 13.43
C TYR A 200 -7.72 9.50 13.65
N GLU A 201 -8.63 9.67 12.70
CA GLU A 201 -9.99 9.07 12.74
C GLU A 201 -9.91 7.54 12.90
N LYS A 202 -9.08 6.89 12.08
CA LYS A 202 -8.89 5.44 12.15
C LYS A 202 -8.24 5.01 13.46
N PHE A 203 -7.29 5.80 13.98
CA PHE A 203 -6.68 5.57 15.28
C PHE A 203 -7.73 5.60 16.40
N ILE A 204 -8.58 6.63 16.45
CA ILE A 204 -9.63 6.77 17.47
C ILE A 204 -10.61 5.60 17.41
N LEU A 205 -11.04 5.21 16.21
CA LEU A 205 -11.93 4.07 16.01
C LEU A 205 -11.33 2.77 16.57
N GLU A 206 -10.08 2.46 16.22
CA GLU A 206 -9.42 1.23 16.69
C GLU A 206 -9.05 1.30 18.18
N TYR A 207 -8.74 2.49 18.71
CA TYR A 207 -8.50 2.71 20.13
C TYR A 207 -9.73 2.33 20.97
N TYR A 208 -10.91 2.84 20.61
CA TYR A 208 -12.15 2.51 21.31
C TYR A 208 -12.54 1.03 21.17
N ARG A 209 -12.30 0.43 19.99
CA ARG A 209 -12.52 -1.02 19.80
C ARG A 209 -11.66 -1.90 20.69
N GLU A 210 -10.42 -1.47 20.97
CA GLU A 210 -9.46 -2.28 21.72
C GLU A 210 -9.60 -2.08 23.23
N HIS A 211 -9.76 -0.84 23.70
CA HIS A 211 -9.75 -0.53 25.14
C HIS A 211 -11.12 -0.50 25.80
N HIS A 212 -12.20 -0.36 25.03
CA HIS A 212 -13.56 -0.25 25.55
C HIS A 212 -14.45 -1.39 25.08
N SER A 213 -14.20 -2.60 25.58
CA SER A 213 -15.03 -3.79 25.34
C SER A 213 -16.47 -3.67 25.85
N ASP A 214 -16.74 -2.71 26.74
CA ASP A 214 -18.06 -2.45 27.31
C ASP A 214 -19.00 -1.76 26.29
N LEU A 215 -18.45 -1.20 25.21
CA LEU A 215 -19.24 -0.60 24.14
C LEU A 215 -19.84 -1.69 23.26
N THR A 216 -21.15 -1.59 23.02
CA THR A 216 -21.92 -2.54 22.20
C THR A 216 -21.57 -2.43 20.71
N GLU A 217 -21.22 -1.22 20.24
CA GLU A 217 -20.83 -1.01 18.85
C GLU A 217 -19.87 0.18 18.71
N VAL A 218 -18.81 -0.01 17.91
CA VAL A 218 -17.85 1.04 17.53
C VAL A 218 -17.63 0.99 16.02
N LYS A 219 -18.21 1.94 15.29
CA LYS A 219 -18.15 1.99 13.81
C LYS A 219 -18.20 3.42 13.27
N ALA A 220 -17.74 3.60 12.04
CA ALA A 220 -18.11 4.77 11.23
C ALA A 220 -19.50 4.50 10.63
N ALA A 221 -20.54 5.14 11.17
CA ALA A 221 -21.92 4.90 10.74
C ALA A 221 -22.32 5.83 9.60
N LYS A 222 -23.00 5.29 8.59
CA LYS A 222 -23.67 6.07 7.54
C LYS A 222 -25.04 6.52 8.06
N ILE A 223 -25.22 7.83 8.19
CA ILE A 223 -26.48 8.45 8.60
C ILE A 223 -27.29 8.74 7.33
N LYS A 224 -28.59 8.46 7.37
CA LYS A 224 -29.48 8.81 6.25
C LYS A 224 -29.84 10.29 6.33
N TRP A 225 -29.89 10.96 5.18
CA TRP A 225 -30.41 12.32 5.11
C TRP A 225 -31.86 12.35 5.55
N ASP A 226 -32.19 13.29 6.42
CA ASP A 226 -33.57 13.55 6.85
C ASP A 226 -34.23 14.47 5.82
N LEU A 227 -34.73 13.86 4.73
CA LEU A 227 -35.43 14.55 3.66
C LEU A 227 -36.94 14.41 3.85
N VAL A 228 -37.66 15.50 3.60
CA VAL A 228 -39.13 15.55 3.65
C VAL A 228 -39.64 15.96 2.27
N GLY A 229 -40.08 15.03 1.41
CA GLY A 229 -40.66 15.33 0.10
C GLY A 229 -40.91 14.12 -0.82
N GLU A 230 -41.56 14.33 -1.98
CA GLU A 230 -41.89 13.25 -2.94
C GLU A 230 -40.77 12.93 -3.97
N ASN A 231 -39.68 13.71 -3.98
CA ASN A 231 -38.56 13.59 -4.94
C ASN A 231 -37.27 13.03 -4.32
N ASP A 232 -37.39 12.19 -3.30
CA ASP A 232 -36.28 11.80 -2.42
C ASP A 232 -35.17 11.00 -3.12
N GLU A 233 -35.49 10.03 -3.99
CA GLU A 233 -34.46 9.14 -4.56
C GLU A 233 -33.56 9.79 -5.61
N ALA A 234 -34.09 10.75 -6.38
CA ALA A 234 -33.31 11.46 -7.40
C ALA A 234 -32.37 12.48 -6.79
N MET A 235 -32.79 13.15 -5.70
CA MET A 235 -31.96 14.12 -4.97
C MET A 235 -30.88 13.47 -4.11
N LEU A 236 -31.14 12.28 -3.54
CA LEU A 236 -30.14 11.54 -2.76
C LEU A 236 -28.87 11.22 -3.54
N ARG A 237 -28.92 11.12 -4.88
CA ARG A 237 -27.72 10.88 -5.72
C ARG A 237 -26.76 12.07 -5.79
N PHE A 238 -27.24 13.27 -5.49
CA PHE A 238 -26.44 14.50 -5.54
C PHE A 238 -25.97 14.95 -4.15
N LEU A 239 -26.49 14.33 -3.08
CA LEU A 239 -26.06 14.62 -1.72
C LEU A 239 -24.80 13.82 -1.37
N PRO A 240 -23.87 14.40 -0.60
CA PRO A 240 -22.72 13.66 -0.12
C PRO A 240 -23.17 12.58 0.86
N ASP A 241 -22.40 11.50 0.93
CA ASP A 241 -22.64 10.46 1.91
C ASP A 241 -22.37 11.01 3.33
N MET A 242 -23.40 11.03 4.18
CA MET A 242 -23.22 11.37 5.60
C MET A 242 -22.60 10.19 6.33
N GLN A 243 -21.29 10.23 6.49
CA GLN A 243 -20.55 9.26 7.26
C GLN A 243 -19.97 9.94 8.50
N THR A 244 -20.21 9.33 9.66
CA THR A 244 -19.58 9.77 10.92
C THR A 244 -18.17 9.20 11.02
N ASP A 245 -17.26 9.98 11.58
CA ASP A 245 -15.88 9.54 11.84
C ASP A 245 -15.85 8.39 12.84
N THR A 246 -16.63 8.50 13.93
CA THR A 246 -16.78 7.47 14.95
C THR A 246 -18.15 7.58 15.62
N THR A 247 -18.88 6.46 15.68
CA THR A 247 -20.08 6.28 16.48
C THR A 247 -19.80 5.24 17.56
N LEU A 248 -20.11 5.57 18.81
CA LEU A 248 -20.00 4.68 19.96
C LEU A 248 -21.41 4.37 20.44
N ARG A 249 -21.71 3.11 20.76
CA ARG A 249 -22.99 2.73 21.35
C ARG A 249 -22.78 2.00 22.65
N TYR A 250 -23.50 2.41 23.69
CA TYR A 250 -23.52 1.75 24.99
C TYR A 250 -24.97 1.39 25.35
N GLY A 251 -25.35 0.13 25.12
CA GLY A 251 -26.75 -0.30 25.22
C GLY A 251 -27.63 0.41 24.19
N ASP A 252 -28.67 1.12 24.66
CA ASP A 252 -29.59 1.89 23.82
C ASP A 252 -29.14 3.34 23.57
N LYS A 253 -27.99 3.77 24.14
CA LYS A 253 -27.46 5.12 23.96
C LYS A 253 -26.44 5.15 22.83
N ILE A 254 -26.65 6.08 21.90
CA ILE A 254 -25.75 6.46 20.81
C ILE A 254 -25.11 7.80 21.16
#